data_AF-A0A3P7LUQ2-F1
#
_entry.id   AF-A0A3P7LUQ2-F1
#
_cell.length_a   1.000
_cell.length_b   1.000
_cell.length_c   1.000
_cell.angle_alpha   90.00
_cell.angle_beta   90.00
_cell.angle_gamma   90.00
#
_symmetry.space_group_name_H-M   'P 1'
#
loop_
_entity.id
_entity.type
_entity.pdbx_description
1 polymer ?
#
loop_
_entity_poly.entity_id
_entity_poly.type
_entity_poly.pdbx_seq_one_letter_code
_entity_poly.pdbx_strand_id
1 'polypeptide(L)'
;MNLYTPAGGLGNTHVTWEDIEEDLQRELDTVATFGPNKTAKTIGDGRGFMSRVVLIDADWQHKDKKLPEKFIVKVSIQGFID
;
A
#
# COMPACT_ATOMS: atom_id res chain seq x y z
N MET A 1 -22.02 -0.67 -16.58
CA MET A 1 -20.76 -0.13 -17.15
C MET A 1 -19.81 0.06 -15.99
N ASN A 2 -18.65 -0.60 -15.99
CA ASN A 2 -17.66 -0.48 -14.93
C ASN A 2 -16.55 0.43 -15.48
N LEU A 3 -16.47 1.68 -15.02
CA LEU A 3 -15.46 2.66 -15.47
C LEU A 3 -14.08 2.42 -14.81
N TYR A 4 -13.87 1.22 -14.25
CA TYR A 4 -12.64 0.86 -13.59
C TYR A 4 -11.57 0.49 -14.61
N THR A 5 -10.62 1.40 -14.84
CA THR A 5 -9.38 1.10 -15.56
C THR A 5 -8.33 0.65 -14.55
N PRO A 6 -7.84 -0.61 -14.60
CA PRO A 6 -6.73 -1.04 -13.78
C PRO A 6 -5.51 -0.14 -14.02
N ALA A 7 -4.89 0.34 -12.94
CA ALA A 7 -3.64 1.11 -13.01
C ALA A 7 -2.43 0.21 -12.71
N GLY A 8 -1.23 0.72 -12.99
CA GLY A 8 0.03 -0.02 -12.83
C GLY A 8 0.56 -0.10 -11.39
N GLY A 9 -0.12 0.51 -10.43
CA GLY A 9 0.28 0.53 -9.03
C GLY A 9 -0.16 -0.71 -8.25
N LEU A 10 -0.02 -0.62 -6.93
CA LEU A 10 -0.23 -1.71 -6.00
C LEU A 10 -1.66 -2.25 -6.03
N GLY A 11 -1.76 -3.56 -6.23
CA GLY A 11 -3.03 -4.25 -6.42
C GLY A 11 -3.86 -3.58 -7.51
N ASN A 12 -3.28 -3.28 -8.69
CA ASN A 12 -3.84 -2.54 -9.83
C ASN A 12 -4.60 -1.24 -9.49
N THR A 13 -4.15 -0.52 -8.46
CA THR A 13 -4.60 0.83 -8.11
C THR A 13 -3.60 1.87 -8.64
N HIS A 14 -3.86 3.16 -8.38
CA HIS A 14 -2.91 4.24 -8.69
C HIS A 14 -1.85 4.45 -7.59
N VAL A 15 -1.98 3.74 -6.46
CA VAL A 15 -1.04 3.85 -5.33
C VAL A 15 0.28 3.17 -5.69
N THR A 16 1.38 3.88 -5.52
CA THR A 16 2.74 3.44 -5.82
C THR A 16 3.45 2.92 -4.56
N TRP A 17 4.69 2.42 -4.72
CA TRP A 17 5.51 2.04 -3.57
C TRP A 17 5.99 3.26 -2.81
N GLU A 18 6.30 4.32 -3.54
CA GLU A 18 6.76 5.61 -3.07
C GLU A 18 5.70 6.27 -2.17
N ASP A 19 4.43 6.28 -2.61
CA ASP A 19 3.32 6.82 -1.80
C ASP A 19 3.24 6.15 -0.41
N ILE A 20 3.39 4.82 -0.36
CA ILE A 20 3.30 4.07 0.89
C ILE A 20 4.54 4.28 1.75
N GLU A 21 5.72 4.31 1.15
CA GLU A 21 6.97 4.53 1.88
C GLU A 21 6.99 5.90 2.54
N GLU A 22 6.64 6.96 1.80
CA GLU A 22 6.58 8.33 2.31
C GLU A 22 5.56 8.48 3.45
N ASP A 23 4.36 7.91 3.28
CA ASP A 23 3.35 7.92 4.34
C ASP A 23 3.84 7.17 5.59
N LEU A 24 4.43 5.98 5.45
CA LEU A 24 4.90 5.22 6.60
C LEU A 24 6.11 5.83 7.28
N GLN A 25 7.03 6.44 6.53
CA GLN A 25 8.13 7.20 7.10
C GLN A 25 7.60 8.35 7.98
N ARG A 26 6.58 9.08 7.50
CA ARG A 26 5.92 10.14 8.26
C ARG A 26 5.19 9.61 9.48
N GLU A 27 4.33 8.59 9.33
CA GLU A 27 3.48 8.09 10.41
C GLU A 27 4.25 7.29 11.48
N LEU A 28 5.34 6.62 11.10
CA LEU A 28 6.20 5.86 12.03
C LEU A 28 7.44 6.66 12.49
N ASP A 29 7.58 7.89 12.00
CA ASP A 29 8.70 8.81 12.28
C ASP A 29 10.06 8.15 12.03
N THR A 30 10.23 7.48 10.89
CA THR A 30 11.42 6.67 10.57
C THR A 30 12.10 7.17 9.31
N VAL A 31 13.43 6.99 9.26
CA VAL A 31 14.25 7.20 8.06
C VAL A 31 14.50 5.91 7.28
N ALA A 32 13.93 4.79 7.73
CA ALA A 32 14.04 3.51 7.05
C ALA A 32 13.34 3.54 5.70
N THR A 33 13.90 2.83 4.72
CA THR A 33 13.34 2.70 3.36
C THR A 33 13.01 1.24 3.09
N PHE A 34 12.09 0.97 2.17
CA PHE A 34 11.82 -0.38 1.74
C PHE A 34 12.97 -0.94 0.90
N GLY A 35 13.25 -2.23 1.11
CA GLY A 35 14.29 -2.94 0.40
C GLY A 35 13.90 -3.43 -0.99
N PRO A 36 14.85 -4.06 -1.70
CA PRO A 36 14.62 -4.63 -3.02
C PRO A 36 13.72 -5.87 -2.98
N ASN A 37 13.56 -6.53 -1.83
CA ASN A 37 12.73 -7.74 -1.68
C ASN A 37 11.34 -7.45 -1.12
N LYS A 38 10.92 -6.18 -1.07
CA LYS A 38 9.56 -5.81 -0.68
C LYS A 38 8.54 -6.52 -1.56
N THR A 39 7.44 -6.99 -0.97
CA THR A 39 6.39 -7.69 -1.71
C THR A 39 5.01 -7.15 -1.38
N ALA A 40 4.13 -7.19 -2.36
CA ALA A 40 2.73 -6.84 -2.22
C ALA A 40 1.87 -7.99 -2.70
N LYS A 41 0.91 -8.41 -1.87
CA LYS A 41 -0.05 -9.45 -2.19
C LYS A 41 -1.46 -8.95 -1.94
N THR A 42 -2.28 -8.90 -2.98
CA THR A 42 -3.71 -8.64 -2.81
C THR A 42 -4.34 -9.78 -2.02
N ILE A 43 -4.95 -9.46 -0.88
CA ILE A 43 -5.64 -10.42 -0.01
C ILE A 43 -7.16 -10.18 0.07
N GLY A 44 -7.65 -9.11 -0.57
CA GLY A 44 -9.07 -8.84 -0.73
C GLY A 44 -9.33 -7.86 -1.88
N ASP A 45 -10.27 -8.23 -2.76
CA ASP A 45 -10.83 -7.36 -3.80
C ASP A 45 -12.32 -7.14 -3.51
N GLY A 46 -12.76 -5.89 -3.39
CA GLY A 46 -14.16 -5.53 -3.11
C GLY A 46 -14.67 -5.88 -1.70
N ARG A 47 -13.82 -6.31 -0.77
CA ARG A 47 -14.21 -6.60 0.62
C ARG A 47 -14.09 -5.33 1.48
N GLY A 48 -15.23 -4.82 1.97
CA GLY A 48 -15.28 -3.73 2.94
C GLY A 48 -15.31 -2.31 2.37
N PHE A 49 -16.28 -2.04 1.47
CA PHE A 49 -16.54 -0.77 0.75
C PHE A 49 -15.61 -0.49 -0.44
N MET A 50 -15.80 -1.18 -1.57
CA MET A 50 -15.08 -0.91 -2.84
C MET A 50 -13.58 -0.64 -2.61
N SER A 51 -12.93 -1.43 -1.77
CA SER A 51 -11.54 -1.24 -1.41
C SER A 51 -10.70 -2.39 -1.94
N ARG A 52 -9.45 -2.09 -2.25
CA ARG A 52 -8.41 -3.11 -2.44
C ARG A 52 -7.58 -3.23 -1.19
N VAL A 53 -7.40 -4.47 -0.73
CA VAL A 53 -6.65 -4.79 0.48
C VAL A 53 -5.40 -5.55 0.09
N VAL A 54 -4.25 -4.98 0.40
CA VAL A 54 -2.93 -5.47 0.03
C VAL A 54 -2.13 -5.76 1.30
N LEU A 55 -1.61 -6.98 1.41
CA LEU A 55 -0.60 -7.34 2.40
C LEU A 55 0.77 -6.92 1.87
N ILE A 56 1.46 -6.09 2.64
CA ILE A 56 2.83 -5.65 2.36
C ILE A 56 3.80 -6.43 3.24
N ASP A 57 4.88 -6.90 2.64
CA ASP A 57 6.13 -7.27 3.31
C ASP A 57 7.16 -6.18 2.94
N ALA A 58 7.58 -5.39 3.93
CA ALA A 58 8.25 -4.12 3.69
C ALA A 58 9.74 -4.25 3.36
N ASP A 59 10.38 -5.35 3.77
CA ASP A 59 11.84 -5.53 3.63
C ASP A 59 12.65 -4.29 4.09
N TRP A 60 12.25 -3.68 5.22
CA TRP A 60 12.84 -2.42 5.70
C TRP A 60 14.37 -2.48 5.79
N GLN A 61 15.04 -1.50 5.20
CA GLN A 61 16.48 -1.25 5.25
C GLN A 61 16.78 0.00 6.10
N HIS A 62 18.03 0.13 6.54
CA HIS A 62 18.50 1.29 7.32
C HIS A 62 17.65 1.59 8.57
N LYS A 63 17.17 0.54 9.25
CA LYS A 63 16.27 0.65 10.40
C LYS A 63 16.93 1.44 11.54
N ASP A 64 16.28 2.52 11.95
CA ASP A 64 16.60 3.33 13.13
C ASP A 64 15.80 2.90 14.38
N LYS A 65 14.72 2.13 14.17
CA LYS A 65 13.85 1.61 15.23
C LYS A 65 13.23 0.27 14.85
N LYS A 66 12.47 -0.32 15.79
CA LYS A 66 11.67 -1.52 15.51
C LYS A 66 10.44 -1.12 14.69
N LEU A 67 10.33 -1.66 13.48
CA LEU A 67 9.27 -1.37 12.52
C LEU A 67 8.43 -2.63 12.23
N PRO A 68 7.16 -2.49 11.84
CA PRO A 68 6.34 -3.62 11.41
C PRO A 68 6.89 -4.23 10.11
N GLU A 69 7.19 -5.53 10.12
CA GLU A 69 7.69 -6.25 8.93
C GLU A 69 6.58 -6.48 7.91
N LYS A 70 5.37 -6.75 8.39
CA LYS A 70 4.18 -6.97 7.55
C LYS A 70 3.01 -6.15 8.06
N PHE A 71 2.27 -5.55 7.13
CA PHE A 71 1.08 -4.77 7.43
C PHE A 71 0.08 -4.78 6.28
N ILE A 72 -1.13 -4.33 6.56
CA ILE A 72 -2.20 -4.24 5.56
C ILE A 72 -2.34 -2.80 5.11
N VAL A 73 -2.34 -2.61 3.79
CA VAL A 73 -2.73 -1.36 3.15
C VAL A 73 -4.12 -1.54 2.57
N LYS A 74 -5.03 -0.66 2.97
CA LYS A 74 -6.40 -0.60 2.44
C LYS A 74 -6.52 0.62 1.56
N VAL A 75 -6.61 0.40 0.25
CA VAL A 75 -6.84 1.46 -0.74
C VAL A 75 -8.34 1.58 -0.97
N SER A 76 -8.92 2.70 -0.53
CA SER A 76 -10.32 3.03 -0.79
C SER A 76 -10.47 3.55 -2.22
N ILE A 77 -11.28 2.89 -3.04
CA ILE A 77 -11.59 3.35 -4.39
C ILE A 77 -12.82 4.25 -4.24
N GLN A 78 -12.62 5.55 -4.00
CA GLN A 78 -13.73 6.49 -3.91
C GLN A 78 -14.35 6.64 -5.30
N GLY A 79 -15.58 6.14 -5.48
CA GLY A 79 -16.44 6.64 -6.55
C GLY A 79 -16.78 8.09 -6.22
N PHE A 80 -16.39 9.03 -7.07
CA PHE A 80 -16.94 10.38 -7.03
C PHE A 80 -18.46 10.27 -7.11
N ILE A 81 -19.15 10.64 -6.04
CA ILE A 81 -20.54 11.06 -6.11
C ILE A 81 -20.46 12.56 -5.86
N ASP A 82 -20.43 13.32 -6.95
CA ASP A 82 -20.84 14.73 -6.91
C ASP A 82 -22.37 14.78 -6.95
#